data_AF-A0A7X9B918-F1
#
_entry.id   AF-A0A7X9B918-F1
#
_cell.length_a   1.000
_cell.length_b   1.000
_cell.length_c   1.000
_cell.angle_alpha   90.00
_cell.angle_beta   90.00
_cell.angle_gamma   90.00
#
_symmetry.space_group_name_H-M   'P 1'
#
loop_
_entity.id
_entity.type
_entity.pdbx_description
1 polymer ?
#
loop_
_entity_poly.entity_id
_entity_poly.type
_entity_poly.pdbx_seq_one_letter_code
_entity_poly.pdbx_strand_id
1 'polypeptide(L)' 'MSAKLNEYNLKRDFEKTLEPEGIAETSRRKLRFAVQHHMARAEHYDFRLEWDGVLL' A
#
# COMPACT_ATOMS: atom_id res chain seq x y z
N MET A 1 -0.46 -2.19 16.28
CA MET A 1 -1.08 -1.28 15.28
C MET A 1 -0.18 -0.06 15.15
N SER A 2 0.38 0.17 13.96
CA SER A 2 1.19 1.37 13.68
C SER A 2 0.31 2.61 13.82
N ALA A 3 0.74 3.63 14.56
CA ALA A 3 -0.03 4.86 14.79
C ALA A 3 -0.51 5.52 13.48
N LYS A 4 0.18 5.29 12.36
CA LYS A 4 -0.20 5.76 11.02
C LYS A 4 -1.50 5.14 10.47
N LEU A 5 -1.83 3.90 10.82
CA LEU A 5 -3.00 3.21 10.26
C LEU A 5 -4.28 3.41 11.08
N ASN A 6 -4.16 3.93 12.31
CA ASN A 6 -5.33 4.20 13.15
C ASN A 6 -6.28 5.21 12.50
N GLU A 7 -5.76 6.30 11.95
CA GLU A 7 -6.60 7.32 11.32
C GLU A 7 -7.29 6.79 10.04
N TYR A 8 -6.63 5.90 9.31
CA TYR A 8 -7.22 5.20 8.16
C TYR A 8 -8.36 4.27 8.61
N ASN A 9 -8.11 3.41 9.60
CA ASN A 9 -9.10 2.46 10.10
C ASN A 9 -10.30 3.16 10.76
N LEU A 10 -10.09 4.29 11.45
CA LEU A 10 -11.17 5.09 12.05
C LEU A 10 -12.08 5.75 11.01
N LYS A 11 -11.55 6.06 9.82
CA LYS A 11 -12.32 6.66 8.73
C LYS A 11 -13.09 5.64 7.89
N ARG A 12 -12.91 4.34 8.14
CA ARG A 12 -13.46 3.26 7.31
C ARG A 12 -14.39 2.37 8.11
N ASP A 13 -15.49 2.01 7.47
CA ASP A 13 -16.46 1.05 7.99
C ASP A 13 -16.35 -0.22 7.13
N PHE A 14 -15.52 -1.16 7.58
CA PHE A 14 -15.19 -2.38 6.86
C PHE A 14 -16.36 -3.36 6.73
N GLU A 15 -17.44 -3.16 7.48
CA GLU A 15 -18.70 -3.91 7.32
C GLU A 15 -19.51 -3.41 6.10
N LYS A 16 -19.29 -2.16 5.68
CA LYS A 16 -19.96 -1.57 4.52
C LYS A 16 -19.09 -1.59 3.25
N THR A 17 -17.77 -1.73 3.38
CA THR A 17 -16.84 -1.68 2.25
C THR A 17 -16.09 -2.99 2.09
N LEU A 18 -15.90 -3.45 0.85
CA LEU A 18 -15.04 -4.61 0.54
C LEU A 18 -13.54 -4.33 0.70
N GLU A 19 -13.15 -3.13 1.14
CA GLU A 19 -11.76 -2.80 1.41
C GLU A 19 -11.29 -3.55 2.67
N PRO A 20 -10.07 -4.12 2.68
CA PRO A 20 -9.53 -4.78 3.86
C PRO A 20 -9.06 -3.78 4.93
N GLU A 21 -9.00 -4.25 6.17
CA GLU A 21 -8.41 -3.49 7.27
C GLU A 21 -6.93 -3.14 7.01
N GLY A 22 -6.52 -1.95 7.44
CA GLY A 22 -5.12 -1.52 7.38
C GLY A 22 -4.28 -2.31 8.38
N ILE A 23 -3.75 -3.46 7.95
CA ILE A 23 -2.83 -4.30 8.73
C ILE A 23 -1.39 -3.92 8.35
N ALA A 24 -0.60 -3.52 9.35
CA ALA A 24 0.84 -3.34 9.16
C ALA A 24 1.54 -4.71 9.16
N GLU A 25 1.62 -5.35 7.99
CA GLU A 25 2.47 -6.52 7.84
C GLU A 25 3.94 -6.11 7.79
N THR A 26 4.77 -6.74 8.61
CA THR A 26 6.21 -6.60 8.51
C THR A 26 6.71 -7.52 7.41
N SER A 27 7.39 -6.96 6.41
CA SER A 27 7.88 -7.73 5.28
C SER A 27 8.80 -8.86 5.74
N ARG A 28 8.49 -10.10 5.36
CA ARG A 28 9.31 -11.26 5.71
C ARG A 28 10.40 -11.48 4.65
N ARG A 29 11.64 -11.46 5.12
CA ARG A 29 12.90 -11.99 4.52
C ARG A 29 13.42 -11.39 3.21
N LYS A 30 12.63 -10.77 2.31
CA LYS A 30 13.14 -10.15 1.07
C LYS A 30 12.34 -8.92 0.65
N LEU A 31 13.03 -7.85 0.25
CA LEU A 31 12.41 -6.65 -0.32
C LEU A 31 11.82 -6.95 -1.70
N ARG A 32 10.62 -6.44 -1.97
CA ARG A 32 9.93 -6.53 -3.26
C ARG A 32 10.04 -5.20 -4.01
N PHE A 33 9.87 -5.27 -5.32
CA PHE A 33 9.75 -4.09 -6.18
C PHE A 33 8.68 -4.35 -7.23
N ALA A 34 8.09 -3.27 -7.74
CA ALA A 34 7.14 -3.31 -8.83
C ALA A 34 7.51 -2.29 -9.89
N VAL A 35 7.36 -2.67 -11.16
CA VAL A 35 7.48 -1.77 -12.30
C VAL A 35 6.16 -1.85 -13.05
N GLN A 36 5.44 -0.74 -13.11
CA GLN A 36 4.13 -0.67 -13.75
C GLN A 36 4.22 0.22 -14.98
N HIS A 37 3.81 -0.28 -16.14
CA HIS A 37 3.65 0.55 -17.33
C HIS A 37 2.37 1.38 -17.15
N HIS A 38 2.53 2.70 -17.08
CA HIS A 38 1.45 3.62 -16.82
C HIS A 38 1.21 4.51 -18.05
N MET A 39 0.16 4.17 -18.78
CA MET A 39 -0.28 4.93 -19.96
C MET A 39 -1.37 5.94 -19.57
N ALA A 40 -0.96 7.00 -18.87
CA ALA A 40 -1.83 8.11 -18.48
C ALA A 40 -1.71 9.29 -19.46
N ARG A 41 -1.59 10.53 -18.95
CA ARG A 41 -1.42 11.74 -19.79
C ARG A 41 -0.11 11.72 -20.57
N ALA A 42 0.94 11.21 -19.95
CA ALA A 42 2.21 10.90 -20.57
C ALA A 42 2.51 9.43 -20.28
N GLU A 43 3.08 8.74 -21.25
CA GLU A 43 3.52 7.37 -21.06
C GLU A 43 4.75 7.36 -20.14
N HIS A 44 4.65 6.63 -19.04
CA HIS A 44 5.75 6.46 -18.10
C HIS A 44 5.71 5.10 -17.42
N TYR A 45 6.78 4.79 -16.69
CA TYR A 45 6.85 3.60 -15.85
C TYR A 45 6.92 4.04 -14.40
N ASP A 46 6.01 3.52 -13.58
CA ASP A 46 6.04 3.70 -12.14
C ASP A 46 6.95 2.63 -11.54
N PHE A 47 8.07 3.07 -10.97
CA PHE A 47 9.02 2.21 -10.26
C PHE A 47 8.81 2.33 -8.76
N ARG A 48 8.39 1.25 -8.13
CA ARG A 48 8.06 1.21 -6.70
C ARG A 48 8.92 0.24 -5.94
N LEU A 49 9.47 0.67 -4.81
CA LEU A 49 10.31 -0.14 -3.93
C LEU A 49 9.58 -0.38 -2.61
N GLU A 50 9.69 -1.59 -2.11
CA GLU A 50 9.19 -1.89 -0.77
C GLU A 50 10.09 -1.29 0.29
N TRP A 51 9.49 -0.54 1.20
CA TRP A 51 10.12 0.06 2.38
C TRP A 51 9.17 -0.02 3.57
N ASP A 52 9.60 -0.66 4.67
CA ASP A 52 8.80 -0.84 5.89
C ASP A 52 7.38 -1.40 5.66
N GLY A 53 7.22 -2.30 4.69
CA GLY A 53 5.95 -2.94 4.35
C GLY A 53 5.03 -2.12 3.43
N VAL A 54 5.52 -1.02 2.86
CA VAL A 54 4.79 -0.18 1.89
C VAL A 54 5.57 -0.08 0.58
N LEU A 55 4.89 -0.06 -0.56
CA LEU A 55 5.49 0.26 -1.85
C LEU A 55 5.49 1.77 -2.05
N LEU A 56 6.68 2.37 -1.99
CA LEU A 56 6.90 3.80 -2.28
C LEU A 56 6.65 4.09 -3.76
#